data_AF-A0A510L9F6-F1
#
_entry.id   AF-A0A510L9F6-F1
#
_cell.length_a   1.000
_cell.length_b   1.000
_cell.length_c   1.000
_cell.angle_alpha   90.00
_cell.angle_beta   90.00
_cell.angle_gamma   90.00
#
_symmetry.space_group_name_H-M   'P 1'
#
loop_
_entity.id
_entity.type
_entity.pdbx_description
1 polymer ?
#
loop_
_entity_poly.entity_id
_entity_poly.type
_entity_poly.pdbx_seq_one_letter_code
_entity_poly.pdbx_strand_id
1 'polypeptide(L)'
;MRENNNGIIHKSKNYLYYFGKYYESLFKVNDRSINLKMSFRREFILLILLFGKEKLNIYKFNKQIRRTEENTKNIQNDLKQILKLYNIKHSEYAKSTNLEKLFESRNYNFKELRENHLKEMLMRRMEKVYIGKSTYQENFYFKMLQEILEIKSIKYIKKLIFIYMEQFTDIISMDEKYSILMYFLLNIHNSDIKFNYQIKETDENKEFFIMMDKIYKREKLKMNYKFLTIFYKKLHRKKRNPEKILNQINKDLELEKSIKNVEVKKIEVKKKRDRDKIEIYSIAESSVNFENENLLNKKLVKQYIRPDEMPKIKTLVLVDLEENQILKTFNKVRKVFNFLEIVRVEHLNSFKKIITKDNSNYEQILLISSSKFVNIIRNFSSIPIYHFELGKEKGTLQSRTYILKQMIYLRTMMFQYLEFKKDRKIFRKKSKL
;
A
#
# COMPACT_ATOMS: atom_id res chain seq x y z
N MET A 1 32.87 -18.82 -18.50
CA MET A 1 31.94 -18.04 -17.65
C MET A 1 30.52 -18.51 -17.94
N ARG A 2 29.79 -19.04 -16.95
CA ARG A 2 28.40 -19.50 -17.14
C ARG A 2 27.47 -18.29 -17.14
N GLU A 3 26.73 -18.10 -18.23
CA GLU A 3 25.73 -17.06 -18.41
C GLU A 3 24.59 -17.23 -17.38
N ASN A 4 24.57 -16.37 -16.36
CA ASN A 4 23.40 -16.18 -15.52
C ASN A 4 22.35 -15.37 -16.30
N ASN A 5 21.57 -16.05 -17.14
CA ASN A 5 20.29 -15.58 -17.67
C ASN A 5 19.19 -15.49 -16.58
N ASN A 6 19.56 -15.05 -15.37
CA ASN A 6 18.62 -14.86 -14.29
C ASN A 6 17.97 -13.49 -14.44
N GLY A 7 16.67 -13.48 -14.70
CA GLY A 7 15.83 -12.30 -14.61
C GLY A 7 16.04 -11.59 -13.26
N ILE A 8 16.76 -10.48 -13.28
CA ILE A 8 17.20 -9.76 -12.08
C ILE A 8 15.97 -9.13 -11.41
N ILE A 9 15.62 -9.60 -10.22
CA ILE A 9 14.60 -8.95 -9.39
C ILE A 9 15.25 -7.72 -8.74
N HIS A 10 14.97 -6.52 -9.23
CA HIS A 10 15.30 -5.30 -8.49
C HIS A 10 14.18 -5.01 -7.49
N LYS A 11 14.41 -5.36 -6.23
CA LYS A 11 13.53 -5.03 -5.11
C LYS A 11 14.20 -3.95 -4.27
N SER A 12 13.61 -2.76 -4.23
CA SER A 12 13.95 -1.75 -3.22
C SER A 12 12.79 -1.60 -2.23
N LYS A 13 13.03 -0.90 -1.11
CA LYS A 13 12.02 -0.69 -0.05
C LYS A 13 10.71 -0.05 -0.55
N ASN A 14 10.72 0.64 -1.69
CA ASN A 14 9.60 1.47 -2.15
C ASN A 14 8.95 0.98 -3.46
N TYR A 15 9.50 -0.05 -4.13
CA TYR A 15 9.07 -0.42 -5.48
C TYR A 15 9.02 -1.93 -5.71
N LEU A 16 8.13 -2.34 -6.60
CA LEU A 16 7.96 -3.72 -7.05
C LEU A 16 8.29 -3.76 -8.55
N TYR A 17 9.50 -4.16 -8.91
CA TYR A 17 9.94 -4.21 -10.30
C TYR A 17 10.32 -5.65 -10.69
N TYR A 18 9.91 -6.10 -11.88
CA TYR A 18 10.08 -7.48 -12.32
C TYR A 18 10.72 -7.56 -13.72
N PHE A 19 11.93 -8.12 -13.80
CA PHE A 19 12.51 -8.60 -15.06
C PHE A 19 12.24 -10.10 -15.21
N GLY A 20 11.06 -10.54 -15.67
CA GLY A 20 10.86 -11.94 -16.09
C GLY A 20 9.44 -12.47 -16.01
N LYS A 21 9.14 -13.51 -16.81
CA LYS A 21 7.93 -14.33 -16.67
C LYS A 21 8.00 -15.06 -15.32
N TYR A 22 6.95 -14.96 -14.52
CA TYR A 22 6.86 -15.70 -13.27
C TYR A 22 6.71 -17.20 -13.53
N TYR A 23 7.44 -18.01 -12.76
CA TYR A 23 7.09 -19.39 -12.50
C TYR A 23 6.34 -19.47 -11.16
N GLU A 24 5.28 -20.28 -11.08
CA GLU A 24 4.48 -20.44 -9.84
C GLU A 24 5.31 -20.84 -8.61
N SER A 25 6.46 -21.48 -8.85
CA SER A 25 7.46 -21.87 -7.84
C SER A 25 8.07 -20.67 -7.10
N LEU A 26 8.23 -19.50 -7.72
CA LEU A 26 8.74 -18.28 -7.06
C LEU A 26 7.78 -17.73 -6.01
N PHE A 27 6.47 -17.95 -6.18
CA PHE A 27 5.48 -17.61 -5.16
C PHE A 27 5.39 -18.68 -4.08
N LYS A 28 5.99 -19.87 -4.23
CA LYS A 28 6.01 -20.88 -3.16
C LYS A 28 6.98 -20.39 -2.09
N VAL A 29 6.44 -19.72 -1.08
CA VAL A 29 7.20 -19.44 0.13
C VAL A 29 7.38 -20.79 0.84
N ASN A 30 8.54 -21.42 0.64
CA ASN A 30 8.98 -22.57 1.43
C ASN A 30 9.33 -22.09 2.84
N ASP A 31 8.34 -21.64 3.61
CA ASP A 31 8.52 -21.31 5.02
C ASP A 31 8.33 -22.60 5.84
N ARG A 32 9.21 -23.58 5.59
CA ARG A 32 9.32 -24.80 6.42
C ARG A 32 10.13 -24.55 7.69
N SER A 33 10.78 -23.39 7.83
CA SER A 33 11.64 -23.12 8.97
C SER A 33 10.85 -22.61 10.18
N ILE A 34 10.94 -23.37 11.28
CA ILE A 34 10.54 -22.99 12.65
C ILE A 34 11.22 -21.68 13.08
N ASN A 35 12.33 -21.31 12.42
CA ASN A 35 13.09 -20.12 12.72
C ASN A 35 12.44 -18.83 12.16
N LEU A 36 11.72 -18.11 13.05
CA LEU A 36 11.26 -16.73 12.81
C LEU A 36 12.40 -15.78 12.41
N LYS A 37 12.24 -15.10 11.27
CA LYS A 37 13.17 -14.04 10.84
C LYS A 37 13.21 -12.90 11.87
N MET A 38 14.36 -12.24 12.02
CA MET A 38 14.53 -11.10 12.93
C MET A 38 13.48 -10.00 12.71
N SER A 39 13.19 -9.67 11.45
CA SER A 39 12.15 -8.69 11.09
C SER A 39 10.76 -9.10 11.59
N PHE A 40 10.42 -10.38 11.48
CA PHE A 40 9.17 -10.91 12.00
C PHE A 40 9.16 -10.85 13.52
N ARG A 41 10.21 -11.31 14.21
CA ARG A 41 10.29 -11.26 15.68
C ARG A 41 10.11 -9.84 16.24
N ARG A 42 10.74 -8.84 15.61
CA ARG A 42 10.60 -7.43 16.01
C ARG A 42 9.17 -6.92 15.90
N GLU A 43 8.47 -7.31 14.85
CA GLU A 43 7.09 -6.94 14.64
C GLU A 43 6.16 -7.49 15.73
N PHE A 44 6.39 -8.71 16.23
CA PHE A 44 5.62 -9.23 17.37
C PHE A 44 5.93 -8.50 18.66
N ILE A 45 7.22 -8.22 18.91
CA ILE A 45 7.60 -7.46 20.10
C ILE A 45 6.88 -6.11 20.08
N LEU A 46 6.87 -5.43 18.93
CA LEU A 46 6.13 -4.17 18.79
C LEU A 46 4.62 -4.35 19.00
N LEU A 47 4.02 -5.42 18.45
CA LEU A 47 2.61 -5.73 18.70
C LEU A 47 2.31 -5.90 20.21
N ILE A 48 3.17 -6.61 20.93
CA ILE A 48 3.05 -6.81 22.39
C ILE A 48 3.23 -5.49 23.14
N LEU A 49 4.20 -4.65 22.74
CA LEU A 49 4.41 -3.35 23.38
C LEU A 49 3.22 -2.39 23.21
N LEU A 50 2.52 -2.47 22.09
CA LEU A 50 1.42 -1.57 21.75
C LEU A 50 0.05 -2.08 22.20
N PHE A 51 -0.14 -3.39 22.34
CA PHE A 51 -1.45 -3.99 22.61
C PHE A 51 -1.46 -4.99 23.75
N GLY A 52 -0.30 -5.43 24.24
CA GLY A 52 -0.21 -6.33 25.38
C GLY A 52 -0.69 -5.66 26.66
N LYS A 53 -1.43 -6.42 27.48
CA LYS A 53 -1.83 -6.01 28.84
C LYS A 53 -0.63 -5.93 29.79
N GLU A 54 0.40 -6.73 29.51
CA GLU A 54 1.62 -6.84 30.29
C GLU A 54 2.85 -6.53 29.44
N LYS A 55 3.96 -6.21 30.10
CA LYS A 55 5.27 -6.14 29.45
C LYS A 55 5.64 -7.44 28.76
N LEU A 56 6.50 -7.34 27.76
CA LEU A 56 7.08 -8.52 27.10
C LEU A 56 7.78 -9.43 28.13
N ASN A 57 7.18 -10.58 28.41
CA ASN A 57 7.84 -11.68 29.09
C ASN A 57 8.66 -12.47 28.06
N ILE A 58 9.98 -12.24 28.05
CA ILE A 58 10.90 -12.83 27.06
C ILE A 58 10.86 -14.36 27.09
N TYR A 59 10.76 -14.96 28.28
CA TYR A 59 10.73 -16.42 28.43
C TYR A 59 9.43 -17.02 27.85
N LYS A 60 8.27 -16.45 28.22
CA LYS A 60 6.96 -16.85 27.67
C LYS A 60 6.93 -16.68 26.15
N PHE A 61 7.46 -15.56 25.64
CA PHE A 61 7.57 -15.31 24.22
C PHE A 61 8.49 -16.32 23.52
N ASN A 62 9.65 -16.65 24.10
CA ASN A 62 10.56 -17.66 23.56
C ASN A 62 9.91 -19.05 23.48
N LYS A 63 9.14 -19.44 24.52
CA LYS A 63 8.37 -20.69 24.54
C LYS A 63 7.29 -20.72 23.44
N GLN A 64 6.60 -19.60 23.22
CA GLN A 64 5.56 -19.48 22.19
C GLN A 64 6.13 -19.63 20.77
N ILE A 65 7.35 -19.14 20.52
CA ILE A 65 8.00 -19.25 19.20
C ILE A 65 8.80 -20.56 19.01
N ARG A 66 8.75 -21.48 19.99
CA ARG A 66 9.32 -22.85 19.96
C ARG A 66 10.80 -22.90 19.55
N ARG A 67 11.67 -22.20 20.27
CA ARG A 67 13.11 -22.16 19.98
C ARG A 67 14.00 -22.55 21.19
N THR A 68 15.25 -22.95 20.89
CA THR A 68 16.33 -23.22 21.86
C THR A 68 16.76 -21.96 22.65
N GLU A 69 17.46 -22.16 23.78
CA GLU A 69 17.84 -21.14 24.77
C GLU A 69 18.68 -19.97 24.24
N GLU A 70 19.45 -20.15 23.14
CA GLU A 70 20.22 -19.10 22.45
C GLU A 70 19.38 -17.90 21.96
N ASN A 71 18.04 -17.97 22.02
CA ASN A 71 17.15 -16.94 21.52
C ASN A 71 16.79 -15.83 22.50
N THR A 72 16.98 -16.02 23.81
CA THR A 72 16.63 -15.00 24.82
C THR A 72 17.44 -13.71 24.61
N LYS A 73 18.76 -13.82 24.36
CA LYS A 73 19.63 -12.68 24.04
C LYS A 73 19.19 -11.96 22.77
N ASN A 74 18.78 -12.72 21.75
CA ASN A 74 18.29 -12.16 20.48
C ASN A 74 16.96 -11.41 20.63
N ILE A 75 16.04 -11.94 21.43
CA ILE A 75 14.77 -11.26 21.76
C ILE A 75 15.06 -9.97 22.54
N GLN A 76 15.98 -10.02 23.52
CA GLN A 76 16.36 -8.84 24.30
C GLN A 76 17.00 -7.76 23.42
N ASN A 77 17.89 -8.14 22.51
CA ASN A 77 18.51 -7.21 21.56
C ASN A 77 17.48 -6.59 20.62
N ASP A 78 16.51 -7.37 20.14
CA ASP A 78 15.43 -6.84 19.32
C ASP A 78 14.53 -5.86 20.08
N LEU A 79 14.18 -6.18 21.34
CA LEU A 79 13.45 -5.27 22.21
C LEU A 79 14.22 -3.95 22.36
N LYS A 80 15.53 -4.01 22.67
CA LYS A 80 16.39 -2.81 22.75
C LYS A 80 16.37 -1.99 21.47
N GLN A 81 16.44 -2.64 20.31
CA GLN A 81 16.43 -1.95 19.02
C GLN A 81 15.07 -1.30 18.72
N ILE A 82 13.95 -1.95 19.05
CA ILE A 82 12.61 -1.36 18.90
C ILE A 82 12.47 -0.14 19.81
N LEU A 83 12.81 -0.26 21.09
CA LEU A 83 12.74 0.85 22.03
C LEU A 83 13.60 2.04 21.59
N LYS A 84 14.78 1.77 21.01
CA LYS A 84 15.65 2.80 20.42
C LYS A 84 14.97 3.58 19.29
N LEU A 85 14.15 2.94 18.46
CA LEU A 85 13.37 3.64 17.41
C LEU A 85 12.42 4.69 17.99
N TYR A 86 12.00 4.52 19.23
CA TYR A 86 11.10 5.44 19.95
C TYR A 86 11.84 6.32 20.96
N ASN A 87 13.17 6.38 20.92
CA ASN A 87 13.99 7.10 21.90
C ASN A 87 13.72 6.68 23.37
N ILE A 88 13.37 5.41 23.59
CA ILE A 88 13.14 4.85 24.93
C ILE A 88 14.36 4.01 25.32
N LYS A 89 14.95 4.27 26.50
CA LYS A 89 16.03 3.44 27.02
C LYS A 89 15.47 2.14 27.57
N HIS A 90 16.20 1.03 27.43
CA HIS A 90 15.78 -0.25 27.98
C HIS A 90 15.61 -0.21 29.52
N SER A 91 16.43 0.56 30.23
CA SER A 91 16.31 0.75 31.68
C SER A 91 15.01 1.45 32.07
N GLU A 92 14.57 2.45 31.29
CA GLU A 92 13.31 3.16 31.50
C GLU A 92 12.12 2.23 31.26
N TYR A 93 12.16 1.45 30.17
CA TYR A 93 11.17 0.41 29.89
C TYR A 93 11.11 -0.62 31.03
N ALA A 94 12.25 -1.07 31.55
CA ALA A 94 12.29 -2.03 32.65
C ALA A 94 11.64 -1.49 33.93
N LYS A 95 11.79 -0.19 34.23
CA LYS A 95 11.22 0.47 35.42
C LYS A 95 9.76 0.92 35.25
N SER A 96 9.30 1.19 34.03
CA SER A 96 7.94 1.74 33.81
C SER A 96 6.85 0.75 34.17
N THR A 97 5.81 1.14 34.90
CA THR A 97 4.63 0.28 35.11
C THR A 97 3.56 0.47 34.03
N ASN A 98 3.61 1.58 33.29
CA ASN A 98 2.62 1.96 32.29
C ASN A 98 3.31 2.31 30.96
N LEU A 99 3.10 1.47 29.95
CA LEU A 99 3.71 1.66 28.63
C LEU A 99 3.14 2.87 27.90
N GLU A 100 1.84 3.15 28.00
CA GLU A 100 1.21 4.31 27.38
C GLU A 100 1.88 5.61 27.84
N LYS A 101 1.99 5.81 29.15
CA LYS A 101 2.69 6.98 29.73
C LYS A 101 4.16 7.06 29.29
N LEU A 102 4.82 5.91 29.12
CA LEU A 102 6.21 5.87 28.66
C LEU A 102 6.34 6.38 27.21
N PHE A 103 5.45 5.98 26.31
CA PHE A 103 5.43 6.50 24.94
C PHE A 103 5.00 7.97 24.90
N GLU A 104 4.03 8.38 25.71
CA GLU A 104 3.57 9.77 25.79
C GLU A 104 4.66 10.71 26.30
N SER A 105 5.50 10.29 27.25
CA SER A 105 6.68 11.05 27.72
C SER A 105 7.73 11.33 26.63
N ARG A 106 7.62 10.63 25.50
CA ARG A 106 8.45 10.82 24.29
C ARG A 106 7.71 11.55 23.17
N ASN A 107 6.62 12.25 23.51
CA ASN A 107 5.76 13.00 22.60
C ASN A 107 5.07 12.14 21.52
N TYR A 108 4.88 10.84 21.77
CA TYR A 108 4.06 9.99 20.91
C TYR A 108 2.61 10.00 21.38
N ASN A 109 1.68 10.23 20.46
CA ASN A 109 0.28 9.93 20.69
C ASN A 109 0.10 8.40 20.65
N PHE A 110 -0.02 7.77 21.82
CA PHE A 110 -0.03 6.32 21.93
C PHE A 110 -1.22 5.69 21.20
N LYS A 111 -2.39 6.32 21.25
CA LYS A 111 -3.58 5.90 20.50
C LYS A 111 -3.33 5.90 19.00
N GLU A 112 -2.81 7.02 18.46
CA GLU A 112 -2.49 7.13 17.03
C GLU A 112 -1.45 6.08 16.61
N LEU A 113 -0.44 5.83 17.46
CA LEU A 113 0.60 4.84 17.21
C LEU A 113 0.02 3.42 17.11
N ARG A 114 -0.89 3.06 18.02
CA ARG A 114 -1.62 1.78 18.01
C ARG A 114 -2.44 1.64 16.73
N GLU A 115 -3.29 2.62 16.45
CA GLU A 115 -4.19 2.59 15.28
C GLU A 115 -3.40 2.45 13.97
N ASN A 116 -2.33 3.23 13.80
CA ASN A 116 -1.47 3.17 12.62
C ASN A 116 -0.76 1.81 12.51
N HIS A 117 -0.19 1.31 13.60
CA HIS A 117 0.49 0.02 13.60
C HIS A 117 -0.46 -1.11 13.23
N LEU A 118 -1.61 -1.23 13.91
CA LEU A 118 -2.57 -2.31 13.64
C LEU A 118 -3.07 -2.27 12.20
N LYS A 119 -3.41 -1.08 11.69
CA LYS A 119 -3.84 -0.94 10.29
C LYS A 119 -2.77 -1.43 9.31
N GLU A 120 -1.52 -0.98 9.48
CA GLU A 120 -0.41 -1.39 8.62
C GLU A 120 -0.21 -2.91 8.65
N MET A 121 -0.28 -3.51 9.84
CA MET A 121 -0.10 -4.95 10.00
C MET A 121 -1.23 -5.75 9.34
N LEU A 122 -2.48 -5.35 9.55
CA LEU A 122 -3.63 -5.97 8.92
C LEU A 122 -3.49 -5.91 7.40
N MET A 123 -3.19 -4.74 6.82
CA MET A 123 -2.97 -4.57 5.38
C MET A 123 -1.87 -5.51 4.86
N ARG A 124 -0.71 -5.50 5.52
CA ARG A 124 0.47 -6.25 5.05
C ARG A 124 0.33 -7.76 5.16
N ARG A 125 -0.34 -8.24 6.20
CA ARG A 125 -0.44 -9.68 6.53
C ARG A 125 -1.68 -10.32 5.90
N MET A 126 -2.82 -9.62 5.90
CA MET A 126 -4.06 -10.17 5.36
C MET A 126 -4.11 -10.20 3.83
N GLU A 127 -3.42 -9.30 3.13
CA GLU A 127 -3.39 -9.32 1.65
C GLU A 127 -2.45 -10.39 1.08
N LYS A 128 -1.46 -10.85 1.85
CA LYS A 128 -0.64 -12.03 1.48
C LYS A 128 -1.46 -13.32 1.46
N VAL A 129 -2.52 -13.41 2.26
CA VAL A 129 -3.41 -14.58 2.32
C VAL A 129 -4.18 -14.77 1.01
N TYR A 130 -4.50 -13.69 0.28
CA TYR A 130 -5.12 -13.77 -1.05
C TYR A 130 -4.20 -14.37 -2.14
N ILE A 131 -2.91 -14.57 -1.85
CA ILE A 131 -2.00 -15.34 -2.71
C ILE A 131 -2.18 -16.86 -2.52
N GLY A 132 -3.09 -17.28 -1.62
CA GLY A 132 -3.40 -18.70 -1.36
C GLY A 132 -2.33 -19.43 -0.57
N LYS A 133 -1.42 -18.70 0.11
CA LYS A 133 -0.25 -19.27 0.78
C LYS A 133 -0.09 -18.64 2.17
N SER A 134 -0.96 -18.99 3.11
CA SER A 134 -0.70 -18.67 4.53
C SER A 134 0.52 -19.48 4.99
N THR A 135 1.64 -18.80 5.27
CA THR A 135 2.80 -19.45 5.85
C THR A 135 2.55 -19.77 7.33
N TYR A 136 3.38 -20.64 7.92
CA TYR A 136 3.39 -20.87 9.36
C TYR A 136 3.46 -19.55 10.13
N GLN A 137 4.33 -18.63 9.68
CA GLN A 137 4.50 -17.29 10.25
C GLN A 137 3.20 -16.47 10.20
N GLU A 138 2.48 -16.44 9.08
CA GLU A 138 1.21 -15.71 8.99
C GLU A 138 0.15 -16.27 9.95
N ASN A 139 0.03 -17.60 10.04
CA ASN A 139 -0.92 -18.23 10.95
C ASN A 139 -0.56 -17.99 12.42
N PHE A 140 0.73 -18.06 12.77
CA PHE A 140 1.23 -17.72 14.09
C PHE A 140 0.97 -16.23 14.44
N TYR A 141 1.14 -15.32 13.48
CA TYR A 141 0.82 -13.91 13.64
C TYR A 141 -0.63 -13.66 14.00
N PHE A 142 -1.55 -14.21 13.21
CA PHE A 142 -2.97 -14.05 13.51
C PHE A 142 -3.35 -14.72 14.81
N LYS A 143 -2.77 -15.86 15.17
CA LYS A 143 -3.00 -16.48 16.47
C LYS A 143 -2.64 -15.53 17.62
N MET A 144 -1.44 -14.95 17.60
CA MET A 144 -1.01 -14.01 18.64
C MET A 144 -1.84 -12.73 18.66
N LEU A 145 -2.18 -12.19 17.48
CA LEU A 145 -3.03 -11.00 17.39
C LEU A 145 -4.43 -11.26 17.98
N GLN A 146 -4.99 -12.44 17.72
CA GLN A 146 -6.28 -12.89 18.26
C GLN A 146 -6.22 -13.04 19.78
N GLU A 147 -5.13 -13.59 20.33
CA GLU A 147 -4.91 -13.68 21.78
C GLU A 147 -4.79 -12.29 22.42
N ILE A 148 -3.99 -11.39 21.83
CA ILE A 148 -3.73 -10.06 22.38
C ILE A 148 -4.97 -9.16 22.34
N LEU A 149 -5.72 -9.18 21.24
CA LEU A 149 -6.95 -8.38 21.09
C LEU A 149 -8.18 -9.06 21.69
N GLU A 150 -8.07 -10.31 22.14
CA GLU A 150 -9.19 -11.13 22.63
C GLU A 150 -10.31 -11.27 21.59
N ILE A 151 -9.94 -11.46 20.32
CA ILE A 151 -10.86 -11.62 19.18
C ILE A 151 -10.49 -12.91 18.45
N LYS A 152 -11.38 -13.89 18.41
CA LYS A 152 -11.11 -15.26 17.93
C LYS A 152 -11.05 -15.35 16.42
N SER A 153 -11.83 -14.56 15.68
CA SER A 153 -12.07 -14.79 14.25
C SER A 153 -11.77 -13.59 13.36
N ILE A 154 -10.66 -12.88 13.59
CA ILE A 154 -10.26 -11.67 12.83
C ILE A 154 -10.37 -11.86 11.29
N LYS A 155 -9.93 -13.00 10.72
CA LYS A 155 -10.04 -13.27 9.27
C LYS A 155 -11.51 -13.36 8.80
N TYR A 156 -12.38 -13.97 9.59
CA TYR A 156 -13.81 -14.07 9.31
C TYR A 156 -14.51 -12.71 9.41
N ILE A 157 -14.19 -11.94 10.45
CA ILE A 157 -14.66 -10.57 10.65
C ILE A 157 -14.29 -9.69 9.44
N LYS A 158 -13.02 -9.74 9.02
CA LYS A 158 -12.55 -9.05 7.81
C LYS A 158 -13.41 -9.41 6.60
N LYS A 159 -13.62 -10.71 6.35
CA LYS A 159 -14.41 -11.19 5.20
C LYS A 159 -15.82 -10.60 5.21
N LEU A 160 -16.52 -10.68 6.35
CA LEU A 160 -17.88 -10.16 6.47
C LEU A 160 -17.96 -8.64 6.27
N ILE A 161 -17.11 -7.88 6.97
CA ILE A 161 -17.07 -6.42 6.85
C ILE A 161 -16.72 -5.99 5.42
N PHE A 162 -15.80 -6.68 4.75
CA PHE A 162 -15.39 -6.33 3.39
C PHE A 162 -16.48 -6.63 2.37
N ILE A 163 -17.17 -7.78 2.48
CA ILE A 163 -18.33 -8.10 1.63
C ILE A 163 -19.42 -7.04 1.81
N TYR A 164 -19.72 -6.67 3.06
CA TYR A 164 -20.71 -5.64 3.34
C TYR A 164 -20.33 -4.29 2.73
N MET A 165 -19.07 -3.87 2.89
CA MET A 165 -18.58 -2.62 2.28
C MET A 165 -18.71 -2.64 0.75
N GLU A 166 -18.40 -3.76 0.12
CA GLU A 166 -18.46 -3.91 -1.34
C GLU A 166 -19.89 -3.88 -1.89
N GLN A 167 -20.88 -4.34 -1.12
CA GLN A 167 -22.28 -4.43 -1.55
C GLN A 167 -23.11 -3.20 -1.18
N PHE A 168 -22.84 -2.58 -0.02
CA PHE A 168 -23.76 -1.62 0.60
C PHE A 168 -23.14 -0.25 0.89
N THR A 169 -21.89 0.01 0.49
CA THR A 169 -21.23 1.30 0.74
C THR A 169 -20.39 1.77 -0.44
N ASP A 170 -20.04 3.06 -0.46
CA ASP A 170 -19.13 3.63 -1.47
C ASP A 170 -17.63 3.50 -1.08
N ILE A 171 -17.30 2.65 -0.09
CA ILE A 171 -15.93 2.49 0.40
C ILE A 171 -15.11 1.59 -0.54
N ILE A 172 -14.20 2.21 -1.29
CA ILE A 172 -13.40 1.54 -2.32
C ILE A 172 -11.93 1.36 -1.96
N SER A 173 -11.33 2.32 -1.26
CA SER A 173 -9.88 2.35 -0.98
C SER A 173 -9.49 1.29 0.05
N MET A 174 -8.37 0.61 -0.20
CA MET A 174 -7.83 -0.36 0.74
C MET A 174 -7.40 0.30 2.06
N ASP A 175 -6.79 1.49 2.04
CA ASP A 175 -6.46 2.22 3.28
C ASP A 175 -7.71 2.47 4.12
N GLU A 176 -8.83 2.82 3.48
CA GLU A 176 -10.08 3.08 4.17
C GLU A 176 -10.73 1.79 4.71
N LYS A 177 -10.83 0.75 3.89
CA LYS A 177 -11.35 -0.57 4.30
C LYS A 177 -10.62 -1.09 5.55
N TYR A 178 -9.29 -0.99 5.55
CA TYR A 178 -8.47 -1.40 6.69
C TYR A 178 -8.53 -0.43 7.87
N SER A 179 -8.74 0.87 7.64
CA SER A 179 -9.02 1.83 8.72
C SER A 179 -10.36 1.54 9.41
N ILE A 180 -11.35 1.02 8.69
CA ILE A 180 -12.64 0.58 9.23
C ILE A 180 -12.49 -0.71 10.01
N LEU A 181 -11.80 -1.71 9.45
CA LEU A 181 -11.51 -2.95 10.16
C LEU A 181 -10.70 -2.72 11.44
N MET A 182 -9.64 -1.90 11.37
CA MET A 182 -8.86 -1.52 12.54
C MET A 182 -9.74 -0.90 13.62
N TYR A 183 -10.56 0.09 13.24
CA TYR A 183 -11.49 0.73 14.16
C TYR A 183 -12.43 -0.29 14.81
N PHE A 184 -12.96 -1.23 14.03
CA PHE A 184 -13.83 -2.27 14.52
C PHE A 184 -13.14 -3.16 15.57
N LEU A 185 -11.97 -3.69 15.24
CA LEU A 185 -11.23 -4.60 16.12
C LEU A 185 -10.80 -3.94 17.43
N LEU A 186 -10.49 -2.65 17.43
CA LEU A 186 -10.12 -1.93 18.65
C LEU A 186 -11.31 -1.57 19.54
N ASN A 187 -12.54 -1.58 19.01
CA ASN A 187 -13.72 -1.07 19.72
C ASN A 187 -14.84 -2.09 19.92
N ILE A 188 -14.74 -3.31 19.38
CA ILE A 188 -15.78 -4.35 19.51
C ILE A 188 -16.10 -4.69 20.97
N HIS A 189 -15.10 -4.62 21.86
CA HIS A 189 -15.23 -4.87 23.30
C HIS A 189 -15.49 -3.60 24.13
N ASN A 190 -15.56 -2.42 23.51
CA ASN A 190 -15.66 -1.16 24.23
C ASN A 190 -17.09 -0.96 24.78
N SER A 191 -17.27 -1.14 26.09
CA SER A 191 -18.54 -0.89 26.80
C SER A 191 -18.80 0.58 27.07
N ASP A 192 -17.76 1.42 27.10
CA ASP A 192 -17.78 2.76 27.68
C ASP A 192 -18.09 3.83 26.64
N ILE A 193 -19.08 3.55 25.79
CA ILE A 193 -19.49 4.46 24.73
C ILE A 193 -20.54 5.43 25.29
N LYS A 194 -20.12 6.69 25.48
CA LYS A 194 -20.98 7.84 25.84
C LYS A 194 -21.80 8.31 24.64
N PHE A 195 -22.61 7.42 24.07
CA PHE A 195 -23.48 7.72 22.93
C PHE A 195 -24.91 7.31 23.25
N ASN A 196 -25.85 8.24 23.15
CA ASN A 196 -27.23 8.05 23.64
C ASN A 196 -28.16 7.48 22.57
N TYR A 197 -27.79 7.57 21.29
CA TYR A 197 -28.63 7.12 20.19
C TYR A 197 -28.31 5.66 19.82
N GLN A 198 -29.35 4.86 19.58
CA GLN A 198 -29.24 3.48 19.16
C GLN A 198 -29.99 3.29 17.84
N ILE A 199 -29.30 2.75 16.84
CA ILE A 199 -29.92 2.32 15.61
C ILE A 199 -30.77 1.08 15.89
N LYS A 200 -32.00 1.08 15.37
CA LYS A 200 -32.90 -0.08 15.35
C LYS A 200 -32.81 -0.77 13.99
N GLU A 201 -33.09 -2.06 13.97
CA GLU A 201 -33.19 -2.81 12.73
C GLU A 201 -34.40 -2.32 11.91
N THR A 202 -34.16 -2.04 10.64
CA THR A 202 -35.12 -1.63 9.62
C THR A 202 -34.77 -2.35 8.32
N ASP A 203 -35.67 -2.36 7.34
CA ASP A 203 -35.39 -2.97 6.04
C ASP A 203 -34.15 -2.37 5.35
N GLU A 204 -33.89 -1.07 5.55
CA GLU A 204 -32.71 -0.38 5.00
C GLU A 204 -31.37 -0.87 5.57
N ASN A 205 -31.35 -1.31 6.83
CA ASN A 205 -30.12 -1.69 7.53
C ASN A 205 -30.07 -3.18 7.94
N LYS A 206 -31.04 -3.97 7.48
CA LYS A 206 -31.15 -5.40 7.80
C LYS A 206 -29.87 -6.19 7.53
N GLU A 207 -29.25 -5.97 6.37
CA GLU A 207 -27.99 -6.65 6.01
C GLU A 207 -26.82 -6.26 6.93
N PHE A 208 -26.83 -5.04 7.49
CA PHE A 208 -25.87 -4.66 8.52
C PHE A 208 -26.09 -5.47 9.79
N PHE A 209 -27.33 -5.58 10.28
CA PHE A 209 -27.62 -6.37 11.48
C PHE A 209 -27.32 -7.86 11.29
N ILE A 210 -27.61 -8.43 10.12
CA ILE A 210 -27.24 -9.82 9.77
C ILE A 210 -25.73 -10.01 9.84
N MET A 211 -24.95 -9.09 9.27
CA MET A 211 -23.48 -9.13 9.35
C MET A 211 -23.01 -9.08 10.80
N MET A 212 -23.54 -8.13 11.58
CA MET A 212 -23.14 -7.91 12.97
C MET A 212 -23.51 -9.11 13.85
N ASP A 213 -24.70 -9.68 13.69
CA ASP A 213 -25.16 -10.86 14.44
C ASP A 213 -24.24 -12.06 14.20
N LYS A 214 -23.87 -12.30 12.93
CA LYS A 214 -22.89 -13.35 12.57
C LYS A 214 -21.54 -13.14 13.26
N ILE A 215 -21.07 -11.90 13.38
CA ILE A 215 -19.80 -11.59 14.06
C ILE A 215 -19.94 -11.81 15.57
N TYR A 216 -20.96 -11.24 16.21
CA TYR A 216 -21.15 -11.29 17.66
C TYR A 216 -21.41 -12.72 18.16
N LYS A 217 -22.22 -13.51 17.45
CA LYS A 217 -22.42 -14.95 17.75
C LYS A 217 -21.10 -15.73 17.68
N ARG A 218 -20.29 -15.49 16.65
CA ARG A 218 -19.00 -16.17 16.48
C ARG A 218 -18.01 -15.81 17.59
N GLU A 219 -18.00 -14.56 18.01
CA GLU A 219 -17.13 -14.07 19.07
C GLU A 219 -17.68 -14.34 20.49
N LYS A 220 -18.92 -14.82 20.60
CA LYS A 220 -19.65 -15.03 21.87
C LYS A 220 -19.76 -13.74 22.69
N LEU A 221 -20.07 -12.63 22.01
CA LEU A 221 -20.21 -11.31 22.62
C LEU A 221 -21.69 -10.92 22.69
N LYS A 222 -22.05 -10.13 23.71
CA LYS A 222 -23.35 -9.44 23.76
C LYS A 222 -23.34 -8.24 22.84
N MET A 223 -24.42 -8.05 22.08
CA MET A 223 -24.54 -6.97 21.11
C MET A 223 -24.46 -5.60 21.80
N ASN A 224 -23.55 -4.74 21.33
CA ASN A 224 -23.43 -3.37 21.83
C ASN A 224 -24.02 -2.37 20.82
N TYR A 225 -25.32 -2.08 20.96
CA TYR A 225 -26.05 -1.22 20.02
C TYR A 225 -25.48 0.21 19.91
N LYS A 226 -24.83 0.74 20.95
CA LYS A 226 -24.14 2.04 20.88
C LYS A 226 -22.95 1.98 19.92
N PHE A 227 -22.12 0.94 20.06
CA PHE A 227 -21.02 0.69 19.13
C PHE A 227 -21.54 0.46 17.71
N LEU A 228 -22.56 -0.39 17.54
CA LEU A 228 -23.17 -0.65 16.24
C LEU A 228 -23.58 0.64 15.53
N THR A 229 -24.17 1.56 16.27
CA THR A 229 -24.65 2.82 15.71
C THR A 229 -23.51 3.69 15.20
N ILE A 230 -22.42 3.81 15.95
CA ILE A 230 -21.23 4.56 15.53
C ILE A 230 -20.58 3.88 14.33
N PHE A 231 -20.49 2.54 14.37
CA PHE A 231 -19.90 1.76 13.30
C PHE A 231 -20.70 1.85 12.00
N TYR A 232 -22.03 1.77 12.07
CA TYR A 232 -22.94 1.99 10.94
C TYR A 232 -22.73 3.37 10.32
N LYS A 233 -22.70 4.43 11.14
CA LYS A 233 -22.42 5.80 10.66
C LYS A 233 -21.04 5.92 10.00
N LYS A 234 -20.05 5.14 10.44
CA LYS A 234 -18.70 5.13 9.86
C LYS A 234 -18.66 4.43 8.50
N LEU A 235 -19.47 3.38 8.31
CA LEU A 235 -19.65 2.68 7.03
C LEU A 235 -20.44 3.52 6.02
N HIS A 236 -21.51 4.18 6.47
CA HIS A 236 -22.48 4.91 5.63
C HIS A 236 -22.25 6.42 5.58
N ARG A 237 -20.99 6.86 5.62
CA ARG A 237 -20.68 8.28 5.40
C ARG A 237 -21.02 8.64 3.96
N LYS A 238 -21.82 9.72 3.77
CA LYS A 238 -22.20 10.23 2.45
C LYS A 238 -20.97 10.53 1.60
N LYS A 239 -21.02 10.03 0.37
CA LYS A 239 -19.87 9.92 -0.52
C LYS A 239 -20.29 10.08 -1.98
N ARG A 240 -19.37 10.56 -2.82
CA ARG A 240 -19.52 10.63 -4.27
C ARG A 240 -19.12 9.28 -4.86
N ASN A 241 -20.01 8.67 -5.63
CA ASN A 241 -19.71 7.42 -6.34
C ASN A 241 -18.38 7.55 -7.12
N PRO A 242 -17.34 6.77 -6.76
CA PRO A 242 -16.04 6.82 -7.40
C PRO A 242 -16.06 6.50 -8.89
N GLU A 243 -16.97 5.63 -9.34
CA GLU A 243 -17.11 5.29 -10.76
C GLU A 243 -17.51 6.51 -11.59
N LYS A 244 -18.34 7.40 -11.06
CA LYS A 244 -18.70 8.65 -11.75
C LYS A 244 -17.46 9.52 -11.97
N ILE A 245 -16.57 9.60 -10.97
CA ILE A 245 -15.32 10.37 -11.06
C ILE A 245 -14.39 9.75 -12.11
N LEU A 246 -14.24 8.43 -12.11
CA LEU A 246 -13.38 7.71 -13.06
C LEU A 246 -13.92 7.78 -14.50
N ASN A 247 -15.24 7.68 -14.67
CA ASN A 247 -15.89 7.83 -15.96
C ASN A 247 -15.70 9.24 -16.51
N GLN A 248 -15.77 10.27 -15.67
CA GLN A 248 -15.46 11.63 -16.09
C GLN A 248 -14.00 11.75 -16.57
N ILE A 249 -13.05 11.25 -15.78
CA ILE A 249 -11.62 11.27 -16.16
C ILE A 249 -11.39 10.57 -17.50
N ASN A 250 -12.00 9.40 -17.71
CA ASN A 250 -11.84 8.66 -18.96
C ASN A 250 -12.47 9.38 -20.16
N LYS A 251 -13.66 9.99 -20.00
CA LYS A 251 -14.28 10.81 -21.05
C LYS A 251 -13.40 12.00 -21.44
N ASP A 252 -12.82 12.69 -20.46
CA ASP A 252 -11.92 13.82 -20.69
C ASP A 252 -10.67 13.36 -21.47
N LEU A 253 -10.12 12.18 -21.16
CA LEU A 253 -9.00 11.58 -21.88
C LEU A 253 -9.35 11.21 -23.32
N GLU A 254 -10.57 10.72 -23.59
CA GLU A 254 -11.05 10.41 -24.94
C GLU A 254 -11.24 11.67 -25.78
N LEU A 255 -11.86 12.70 -25.20
CA LEU A 255 -12.04 14.01 -25.85
C LEU A 255 -10.71 14.61 -26.27
N GLU A 256 -9.70 14.59 -25.39
CA GLU A 256 -8.37 15.10 -25.72
C GLU A 256 -7.68 14.32 -26.85
N LYS A 257 -7.84 13.00 -26.90
CA LYS A 257 -7.34 12.18 -28.02
C LYS A 257 -8.02 12.59 -29.33
N SER A 258 -9.33 12.83 -29.29
CA SER A 258 -10.09 13.26 -30.47
C SER A 258 -9.65 14.64 -30.98
N ILE A 259 -9.46 15.62 -30.09
CA ILE A 259 -9.01 16.97 -30.43
C ILE A 259 -7.60 16.94 -31.01
N LYS A 260 -6.67 16.19 -30.40
CA LYS A 260 -5.30 16.04 -30.94
C LYS A 260 -5.30 15.41 -32.32
N ASN A 261 -6.16 14.41 -32.58
CA ASN A 261 -6.27 13.81 -33.91
C ASN A 261 -6.80 14.80 -34.96
N VAL A 262 -7.69 15.72 -34.57
CA VAL A 262 -8.22 16.78 -35.43
C VAL A 262 -7.20 17.90 -35.66
N GLU A 263 -6.44 18.28 -34.64
CA GLU A 263 -5.35 19.26 -34.76
C GLU A 263 -4.17 18.72 -35.56
N VAL A 264 -3.75 17.46 -35.36
CA VAL A 264 -2.69 16.83 -36.17
C VAL A 264 -3.09 16.79 -37.65
N LYS A 265 -4.37 16.54 -37.96
CA LYS A 265 -4.92 16.66 -39.34
C LYS A 265 -4.93 18.10 -39.89
N LYS A 266 -4.88 19.12 -39.04
CA LYS A 266 -4.81 20.55 -39.42
C LYS A 266 -3.38 21.12 -39.41
N ILE A 267 -2.44 20.52 -38.68
CA ILE A 267 -1.08 21.02 -38.43
C ILE A 267 -0.03 20.52 -39.44
N GLU A 268 -0.40 19.66 -40.40
CA GLU A 268 0.43 19.48 -41.62
C GLU A 268 0.66 20.80 -42.37
N VAL A 269 -0.03 21.89 -42.00
CA VAL A 269 0.24 23.25 -42.46
C VAL A 269 0.34 24.23 -41.29
N LYS A 270 1.51 24.36 -40.63
CA LYS A 270 2.15 25.65 -40.22
C LYS A 270 3.34 25.48 -39.25
N LYS A 271 4.35 26.34 -39.46
CA LYS A 271 5.66 26.40 -38.77
C LYS A 271 5.58 26.46 -37.24
N LYS A 272 6.41 25.63 -36.60
CA LYS A 272 6.63 25.46 -35.14
C LYS A 272 7.18 26.74 -34.49
N ARG A 273 6.60 27.19 -33.35
CA ARG A 273 7.13 28.28 -32.50
C ARG A 273 7.59 27.74 -31.15
N ASP A 274 8.63 28.34 -30.57
CA ASP A 274 9.29 27.96 -29.30
C ASP A 274 8.46 28.13 -28.01
N ARG A 275 7.16 28.43 -28.10
CA ARG A 275 6.31 28.75 -26.93
C ARG A 275 5.75 27.53 -26.18
N ASP A 276 5.98 26.31 -26.67
CA ASP A 276 5.36 25.08 -26.13
C ASP A 276 6.30 24.22 -25.26
N LYS A 277 7.37 24.78 -24.69
CA LYS A 277 8.30 24.01 -23.86
C LYS A 277 7.66 23.64 -22.51
N ILE A 278 7.75 22.37 -22.10
CA ILE A 278 7.21 21.91 -20.81
C ILE A 278 8.31 21.86 -19.75
N GLU A 279 8.04 22.43 -18.58
CA GLU A 279 8.93 22.37 -17.42
C GLU A 279 9.02 20.94 -16.86
N ILE A 280 10.26 20.48 -16.69
CA ILE A 280 10.59 19.15 -16.22
C ILE A 280 11.64 19.28 -15.12
N TYR A 281 11.48 18.48 -14.06
CA TYR A 281 12.44 18.38 -12.99
C TYR A 281 13.33 17.14 -13.21
N SER A 282 14.64 17.34 -13.23
CA SER A 282 15.65 16.28 -13.27
C SER A 282 16.65 16.41 -12.11
N ILE A 283 17.37 15.33 -11.81
CA ILE A 283 18.52 15.36 -10.90
C ILE A 283 19.77 15.58 -11.75
N ALA A 284 20.66 16.48 -11.31
CA ALA A 284 21.84 16.91 -12.09
C ALA A 284 22.83 15.80 -12.45
N GLU A 285 22.83 14.67 -11.73
CA GLU A 285 23.79 13.59 -11.92
C GLU A 285 23.14 12.36 -12.56
N SER A 286 23.75 11.87 -13.64
CA SER A 286 23.36 10.66 -14.39
C SER A 286 23.59 9.35 -13.62
N SER A 287 24.42 9.37 -12.57
CA SER A 287 24.71 8.22 -11.70
C SER A 287 24.01 8.37 -10.34
N VAL A 288 22.67 8.30 -10.35
CA VAL A 288 21.91 8.30 -9.09
C VAL A 288 22.11 6.95 -8.38
N ASN A 289 22.98 6.92 -7.37
CA ASN A 289 23.00 5.81 -6.42
C ASN A 289 21.74 5.89 -5.54
N PHE A 290 20.74 5.07 -5.89
CA PHE A 290 19.40 5.10 -5.31
C PHE A 290 19.32 4.62 -3.84
N GLU A 291 20.43 4.12 -3.28
CA GLU A 291 20.52 3.77 -1.86
C GLU A 291 20.94 4.96 -0.98
N ASN A 292 21.27 6.10 -1.57
CA ASN A 292 21.74 7.26 -0.83
C ASN A 292 20.57 8.08 -0.24
N GLU A 293 20.42 8.04 1.08
CA GLU A 293 19.38 8.79 1.83
C GLU A 293 19.55 10.32 1.70
N ASN A 294 20.72 10.81 1.29
CA ASN A 294 21.07 12.23 1.16
C ASN A 294 20.77 12.87 -0.21
N LEU A 295 19.79 12.35 -0.95
CA LEU A 295 19.26 12.99 -2.18
C LEU A 295 18.79 14.45 -1.98
N LEU A 296 18.51 14.86 -0.74
CA LEU A 296 18.12 16.23 -0.37
C LEU A 296 19.20 17.27 -0.64
N ASN A 297 20.47 16.87 -0.69
CA ASN A 297 21.58 17.80 -0.93
C ASN A 297 21.93 17.92 -2.42
N LYS A 298 21.30 17.15 -3.31
CA LYS A 298 21.52 17.25 -4.75
C LYS A 298 20.62 18.33 -5.35
N LYS A 299 21.22 19.24 -6.13
CA LYS A 299 20.52 20.35 -6.78
C LYS A 299 19.54 19.81 -7.83
N LEU A 300 18.24 20.05 -7.64
CA LEU A 300 17.23 19.80 -8.67
C LEU A 300 17.46 20.77 -9.83
N VAL A 301 17.51 20.24 -11.04
CA VAL A 301 17.68 21.05 -12.26
C VAL A 301 16.34 21.12 -12.97
N LYS A 302 15.93 22.34 -13.32
CA LYS A 302 14.79 22.60 -14.18
C LYS A 302 15.27 22.46 -15.63
N GLN A 303 14.68 21.54 -16.37
CA GLN A 303 14.91 21.36 -17.79
C GLN A 303 13.62 21.69 -18.54
N TYR A 304 13.75 22.29 -19.71
CA TYR A 304 12.64 22.59 -20.60
C TYR A 304 12.78 21.74 -21.85
N ILE A 305 11.90 20.75 -22.02
CA ILE A 305 11.94 19.83 -23.16
C ILE A 305 10.73 20.12 -24.05
N ARG A 306 10.91 19.99 -25.37
CA ARG A 306 9.80 20.13 -26.31
C ARG A 306 8.87 18.91 -26.23
N PRO A 307 7.54 19.09 -26.30
CA PRO A 307 6.58 18.00 -26.14
C PRO A 307 6.70 16.89 -27.20
N ASP A 308 7.13 17.25 -28.42
CA ASP A 308 7.33 16.36 -29.56
C ASP A 308 8.60 15.50 -29.45
N GLU A 309 9.56 15.89 -28.60
CA GLU A 309 10.79 15.15 -28.33
C GLU A 309 10.63 14.15 -27.15
N MET A 310 9.51 14.18 -26.43
CA MET A 310 9.27 13.29 -25.31
C MET A 310 8.60 11.98 -25.76
N PRO A 311 9.17 10.80 -25.43
CA PRO A 311 8.52 9.54 -25.74
C PRO A 311 7.21 9.43 -24.96
N LYS A 312 6.16 8.98 -25.66
CA LYS A 312 4.83 8.74 -25.10
C LYS A 312 4.69 7.26 -24.78
N ILE A 313 4.62 6.93 -23.50
CA ILE A 313 4.49 5.54 -23.04
C ILE A 313 3.03 5.25 -22.73
N LYS A 314 2.43 4.30 -23.45
CA LYS A 314 1.04 3.86 -23.22
C LYS A 314 0.92 3.29 -21.81
N THR A 315 0.16 3.97 -20.96
CA THR A 315 0.09 3.67 -19.53
C THR A 315 -1.36 3.46 -19.10
N LEU A 316 -1.62 2.34 -18.44
CA LEU A 316 -2.83 2.13 -17.66
C LEU A 316 -2.60 2.72 -16.26
N VAL A 317 -3.51 3.59 -15.81
CA VAL A 317 -3.45 4.14 -14.45
C VAL A 317 -4.44 3.38 -13.57
N LEU A 318 -3.94 2.75 -12.52
CA LEU A 318 -4.77 2.15 -11.48
C LEU A 318 -4.81 3.08 -10.27
N VAL A 319 -5.99 3.32 -9.72
CA VAL A 319 -6.14 4.11 -8.49
C VAL A 319 -6.69 3.25 -7.35
N ASP A 320 -6.13 3.45 -6.16
CA ASP A 320 -6.61 2.91 -4.88
C ASP A 320 -6.62 4.04 -3.85
N LEU A 321 -7.61 4.92 -3.99
CA LEU A 321 -7.73 6.18 -3.26
C LEU A 321 -9.16 6.42 -2.78
N GLU A 322 -9.30 7.20 -1.71
CA GLU A 322 -10.61 7.76 -1.33
C GLU A 322 -11.12 8.68 -2.46
N GLU A 323 -12.44 8.71 -2.66
CA GLU A 323 -13.10 9.42 -3.78
C GLU A 323 -12.65 10.88 -3.95
N ASN A 324 -12.47 11.60 -2.83
CA ASN A 324 -12.16 13.02 -2.79
C ASN A 324 -10.69 13.29 -3.17
N GLN A 325 -9.86 12.25 -3.17
CA GLN A 325 -8.46 12.31 -3.55
C GLN A 325 -8.25 11.92 -5.02
N ILE A 326 -9.15 11.14 -5.64
CA ILE A 326 -8.96 10.60 -6.99
C ILE A 326 -8.65 11.70 -8.01
N LEU A 327 -9.58 12.64 -8.23
CA LEU A 327 -9.44 13.66 -9.27
C LEU A 327 -8.24 14.59 -8.99
N LYS A 328 -8.09 15.02 -7.74
CA LYS A 328 -7.01 15.93 -7.30
C LYS A 328 -5.63 15.30 -7.51
N THR A 329 -5.47 14.03 -7.13
CA THR A 329 -4.21 13.32 -7.27
C THR A 329 -3.94 12.99 -8.73
N PHE A 330 -4.95 12.50 -9.47
CA PHE A 330 -4.82 12.22 -10.89
C PHE A 330 -4.32 13.44 -11.67
N ASN A 331 -4.92 14.61 -11.45
CA ASN A 331 -4.51 15.85 -12.12
C ASN A 331 -3.07 16.27 -11.77
N LYS A 332 -2.62 16.05 -10.53
CA LYS A 332 -1.22 16.31 -10.12
C LYS A 332 -0.25 15.36 -10.80
N VAL A 333 -0.55 14.07 -10.78
CA VAL A 333 0.27 13.03 -11.42
C VAL A 333 0.37 13.32 -12.91
N ARG A 334 -0.76 13.56 -13.57
CA ARG A 334 -0.83 13.86 -15.00
C ARG A 334 0.00 15.07 -15.43
N LYS A 335 0.05 16.14 -14.62
CA LYS A 335 0.87 17.33 -14.91
C LYS A 335 2.37 17.03 -14.95
N VAL A 336 2.87 16.21 -14.03
CA VAL A 336 4.30 15.91 -13.92
C VAL A 336 4.71 14.75 -14.81
N PHE A 337 3.83 13.77 -14.96
CA PHE A 337 4.01 12.62 -15.86
C PHE A 337 3.46 12.91 -17.26
N ASN A 338 3.81 14.08 -17.79
CA ASN A 338 3.40 14.55 -19.12
C ASN A 338 3.88 13.64 -20.29
N PHE A 339 4.84 12.76 -20.04
CA PHE A 339 5.36 11.76 -20.98
C PHE A 339 4.54 10.46 -21.01
N LEU A 340 3.54 10.32 -20.13
CA LEU A 340 2.64 9.19 -20.16
C LEU A 340 1.49 9.45 -21.13
N GLU A 341 1.25 8.51 -22.03
CA GLU A 341 -0.01 8.43 -22.76
C GLU A 341 -0.98 7.61 -21.91
N ILE A 342 -1.83 8.30 -21.15
CA ILE A 342 -2.80 7.62 -20.27
C ILE A 342 -3.90 7.02 -21.15
N VAL A 343 -3.89 5.69 -21.23
CA VAL A 343 -4.83 4.94 -22.08
C VAL A 343 -6.20 4.91 -21.44
N ARG A 344 -6.22 4.59 -20.14
CA ARG A 344 -7.41 4.47 -19.30
C ARG A 344 -7.03 4.63 -17.84
N VAL A 345 -8.00 5.04 -17.02
CA VAL A 345 -7.92 5.07 -15.56
C VAL A 345 -8.98 4.13 -14.99
N GLU A 346 -8.57 3.21 -14.13
CA GLU A 346 -9.47 2.24 -13.49
C GLU A 346 -9.22 2.18 -11.97
N HIS A 347 -10.25 1.82 -11.21
CA HIS A 347 -10.06 1.50 -9.80
C HIS A 347 -9.41 0.12 -9.65
N LEU A 348 -8.51 -0.03 -8.67
CA LEU A 348 -7.82 -1.31 -8.41
C LEU A 348 -8.77 -2.48 -8.13
N ASN A 349 -9.96 -2.21 -7.57
CA ASN A 349 -10.97 -3.25 -7.32
C ASN A 349 -11.61 -3.77 -8.60
N SER A 350 -11.80 -2.92 -9.60
CA SER A 350 -12.39 -3.28 -10.90
C SER A 350 -11.37 -3.95 -11.82
N PHE A 351 -10.07 -3.77 -11.54
CA PHE A 351 -8.99 -4.35 -12.31
C PHE A 351 -8.84 -5.86 -12.04
N LYS A 352 -8.66 -6.65 -13.10
CA LYS A 352 -8.31 -8.07 -12.97
C LYS A 352 -6.92 -8.21 -12.35
N LYS A 353 -6.88 -8.61 -11.09
CA LYS A 353 -5.68 -8.75 -10.25
C LYS A 353 -4.68 -9.83 -10.71
N ILE A 354 -4.83 -10.37 -11.93
CA ILE A 354 -3.93 -11.34 -12.54
C ILE A 354 -3.68 -10.92 -13.99
N ILE A 355 -2.41 -10.66 -14.33
CA ILE A 355 -1.95 -10.33 -15.69
C ILE A 355 -1.16 -11.53 -16.18
N THR A 356 -1.61 -12.21 -17.23
CA THR A 356 -0.99 -13.46 -17.71
C THR A 356 -0.15 -13.29 -18.97
N LYS A 357 -0.41 -12.25 -19.75
CA LYS A 357 0.25 -11.96 -21.03
C LYS A 357 0.46 -10.47 -21.18
N ASP A 358 1.37 -10.10 -22.07
CA ASP A 358 1.55 -8.70 -22.47
C ASP A 358 0.26 -8.21 -23.17
N ASN A 359 -0.18 -7.01 -22.82
CA ASN A 359 -1.38 -6.39 -23.34
C ASN A 359 -0.98 -5.42 -24.46
N SER A 360 -1.65 -5.47 -25.61
CA SER A 360 -1.40 -4.53 -26.72
C SER A 360 -1.83 -3.10 -26.41
N ASN A 361 -2.74 -2.92 -25.45
CA ASN A 361 -3.37 -1.62 -25.19
C ASN A 361 -2.53 -0.70 -24.30
N TYR A 362 -1.66 -1.25 -23.45
CA TYR A 362 -0.76 -0.48 -22.60
C TYR A 362 0.59 -1.19 -22.42
N GLU A 363 1.65 -0.40 -22.35
CA GLU A 363 3.02 -0.90 -22.20
C GLU A 363 3.49 -0.92 -20.74
N GLN A 364 2.83 -0.19 -19.86
CA GLN A 364 3.12 -0.15 -18.42
C GLN A 364 1.87 0.16 -17.61
N ILE A 365 1.94 -0.11 -16.30
CA ILE A 365 0.91 0.24 -15.33
C ILE A 365 1.50 1.23 -14.32
N LEU A 366 0.80 2.33 -14.07
CA LEU A 366 1.06 3.24 -12.96
C LEU A 366 -0.03 3.06 -11.92
N LEU A 367 0.32 2.54 -10.76
CA LEU A 367 -0.57 2.40 -9.62
C LEU A 367 -0.38 3.58 -8.66
N ILE A 368 -1.46 4.30 -8.41
CA ILE A 368 -1.54 5.39 -7.45
C ILE A 368 -2.33 4.90 -6.25
N SER A 369 -1.71 4.85 -5.06
CA SER A 369 -2.38 4.36 -3.86
C SER A 369 -1.99 5.17 -2.62
N SER A 370 -2.90 5.25 -1.65
CA SER A 370 -2.60 5.70 -0.29
C SER A 370 -2.04 4.59 0.60
N SER A 371 -2.03 3.35 0.09
CA SER A 371 -1.47 2.17 0.73
C SER A 371 0.01 1.99 0.38
N LYS A 372 0.83 1.71 1.40
CA LYS A 372 2.24 1.26 1.25
C LYS A 372 2.38 -0.09 0.55
N PHE A 373 1.33 -0.89 0.50
CA PHE A 373 1.39 -2.29 0.11
C PHE A 373 0.41 -2.59 -1.01
N VAL A 374 0.95 -2.94 -2.18
CA VAL A 374 0.11 -3.34 -3.33
C VAL A 374 0.61 -4.61 -4.01
N ASN A 375 0.90 -5.64 -3.21
CA ASN A 375 1.05 -7.01 -3.71
C ASN A 375 -0.30 -7.66 -4.02
N ILE A 376 -1.21 -6.88 -4.61
CA ILE A 376 -2.57 -7.31 -4.94
C ILE A 376 -2.61 -7.85 -6.38
N ILE A 377 -1.69 -7.41 -7.25
CA ILE A 377 -1.63 -7.80 -8.66
C ILE A 377 -0.59 -8.91 -8.87
N ARG A 378 -1.03 -10.08 -9.34
CA ARG A 378 -0.14 -11.16 -9.81
C ARG A 378 0.22 -10.92 -11.27
N ASN A 379 1.45 -10.51 -11.54
CA ASN A 379 1.85 -10.08 -12.88
C ASN A 379 2.77 -11.10 -13.58
N PHE A 380 2.23 -12.09 -14.28
CA PHE A 380 3.02 -13.05 -15.07
C PHE A 380 3.51 -12.52 -16.43
N SER A 381 3.29 -11.24 -16.73
CA SER A 381 3.69 -10.59 -18.00
C SER A 381 5.03 -9.84 -17.89
N SER A 382 5.48 -9.23 -18.99
CA SER A 382 6.65 -8.34 -19.01
C SER A 382 6.32 -6.86 -18.77
N ILE A 383 5.03 -6.53 -18.62
CA ILE A 383 4.54 -5.17 -18.37
C ILE A 383 5.01 -4.70 -16.98
N PRO A 384 5.78 -3.61 -16.85
CA PRO A 384 6.19 -3.09 -15.55
C PRO A 384 5.00 -2.43 -14.83
N ILE A 385 4.98 -2.58 -13.50
CA ILE A 385 4.03 -1.91 -12.61
C ILE A 385 4.81 -0.95 -11.71
N TYR A 386 4.52 0.33 -11.85
CA TYR A 386 5.11 1.38 -11.03
C TYR A 386 4.14 1.78 -9.92
N HIS A 387 4.64 1.92 -8.70
CA HIS A 387 3.83 2.32 -7.55
C HIS A 387 4.16 3.75 -7.14
N PHE A 388 3.13 4.59 -7.08
CA PHE A 388 3.18 5.95 -6.57
C PHE A 388 2.36 6.03 -5.28
N GLU A 389 3.07 6.09 -4.15
CA GLU A 389 2.46 6.11 -2.82
C GLU A 389 2.13 7.53 -2.39
N LEU A 390 0.88 7.79 -2.00
CA LEU A 390 0.50 9.02 -1.31
C LEU A 390 0.87 8.91 0.18
N GLY A 391 2.00 9.50 0.55
CA GLY A 391 2.43 9.58 1.94
C GLY A 391 1.55 10.48 2.80
N LYS A 392 1.29 10.07 4.05
CA LYS A 392 0.76 10.93 5.12
C LYS A 392 1.92 11.57 5.90
N GLU A 393 2.79 12.34 5.22
CA GLU A 393 3.86 13.05 5.93
C GLU A 393 3.30 14.23 6.72
N LYS A 394 3.83 14.46 7.93
CA LYS A 394 3.43 15.56 8.80
C LYS A 394 3.92 16.89 8.21
N GLY A 395 3.02 17.67 7.65
CA GLY A 395 3.29 19.02 7.14
C GLY A 395 3.24 19.14 5.62
N THR A 396 2.81 20.32 5.14
CA THR A 396 2.58 20.61 3.72
C THR A 396 3.86 20.64 2.88
N LEU A 397 4.99 21.02 3.48
CA LEU A 397 6.28 21.10 2.79
C LEU A 397 6.93 19.72 2.62
N GLN A 398 6.94 18.90 3.68
CA GLN A 398 7.51 17.56 3.67
C GLN A 398 6.77 16.67 2.65
N SER A 399 5.44 16.67 2.70
CA SER A 399 4.60 15.93 1.74
C SER A 399 4.82 16.34 0.28
N ARG A 400 5.04 17.62 -0.02
CA ARG A 400 5.39 18.09 -1.39
C ARG A 400 6.75 17.54 -1.83
N THR A 401 7.75 17.60 -0.95
CA THR A 401 9.10 17.10 -1.23
C THR A 401 9.11 15.58 -1.44
N TYR A 402 8.37 14.83 -0.62
CA TYR A 402 8.24 13.37 -0.77
C TYR A 402 7.57 12.97 -2.08
N ILE A 403 6.47 13.64 -2.44
CA ILE A 403 5.80 13.44 -3.73
C ILE A 403 6.77 13.73 -4.87
N LEU A 404 7.46 14.88 -4.86
CA LEU A 404 8.39 15.24 -5.93
C LEU A 404 9.54 14.23 -6.08
N LYS A 405 10.13 13.78 -4.96
CA LYS A 405 11.17 12.74 -4.94
C LYS A 405 10.69 11.45 -5.59
N GLN A 406 9.51 10.96 -5.21
CA GLN A 406 8.93 9.76 -5.81
C GLN A 406 8.68 9.93 -7.31
N MET A 407 8.17 11.10 -7.72
CA MET A 407 7.89 11.36 -9.13
C MET A 407 9.15 11.34 -9.99
N ILE A 408 10.23 11.97 -9.51
CA ILE A 408 11.53 11.94 -10.19
C ILE A 408 12.06 10.51 -10.27
N TYR A 409 11.99 9.76 -9.17
CA TYR A 409 12.43 8.37 -9.14
C TYR A 409 11.69 7.51 -10.18
N LEU A 410 10.36 7.56 -10.15
CA LEU A 410 9.51 6.79 -11.07
C LEU A 410 9.78 7.15 -12.52
N ARG A 411 9.95 8.45 -12.82
CA ARG A 411 10.29 8.91 -14.14
C ARG A 411 11.61 8.31 -14.62
N THR A 412 12.70 8.45 -13.86
CA THR A 412 14.00 7.92 -14.25
C THR A 412 13.93 6.41 -14.51
N MET A 413 13.23 5.68 -13.65
CA MET A 413 13.04 4.23 -13.80
C MET A 413 12.25 3.83 -15.05
N MET A 414 11.21 4.59 -15.40
CA MET A 414 10.44 4.36 -16.63
C MET A 414 11.32 4.52 -17.86
N PHE A 415 12.17 5.55 -17.90
CA PHE A 415 13.12 5.75 -19.01
C PHE A 415 14.18 4.66 -19.10
N GLN A 416 14.80 4.29 -17.97
CA GLN A 416 15.77 3.19 -17.92
C GLN A 416 15.16 1.88 -18.44
N TYR A 417 13.91 1.57 -18.08
CA TYR A 417 13.23 0.38 -18.60
C TYR A 417 13.08 0.40 -20.13
N LEU A 418 12.74 1.55 -20.71
CA LEU A 418 12.62 1.67 -22.17
C LEU A 418 13.96 1.41 -22.88
N GLU A 419 15.07 1.91 -22.32
CA GLU A 419 16.42 1.66 -22.84
C GLU A 419 16.75 0.16 -22.80
N PHE A 420 16.57 -0.49 -21.64
CA PHE A 420 16.77 -1.93 -21.50
C PHE A 420 15.91 -2.77 -22.46
N LYS A 421 14.66 -2.37 -22.70
CA LYS A 421 13.74 -3.05 -23.64
C LYS A 421 14.26 -2.97 -25.08
N LYS A 422 14.85 -1.84 -25.48
CA LYS A 422 15.48 -1.68 -26.80
C LYS A 422 16.69 -2.58 -26.94
N ASP A 423 17.60 -2.58 -25.95
CA ASP A 423 18.81 -3.40 -25.97
C ASP A 423 18.49 -4.89 -26.07
N ARG A 424 17.53 -5.39 -25.29
CA ARG A 424 17.12 -6.80 -25.37
C ARG A 424 16.48 -7.20 -26.71
N LYS A 425 15.76 -6.30 -27.38
CA LYS A 425 15.24 -6.55 -28.73
C LYS A 425 16.40 -6.69 -29.73
N ILE A 426 17.48 -5.94 -29.56
CA ILE A 426 18.69 -6.02 -30.37
C ILE A 426 19.41 -7.35 -30.11
N PHE A 427 19.57 -7.76 -28.84
CA PHE A 427 20.19 -9.05 -28.49
C PHE A 427 19.43 -10.26 -29.05
N ARG A 428 18.08 -10.28 -28.97
CA ARG A 428 17.26 -11.36 -29.56
C ARG A 428 17.33 -11.43 -31.08
N LYS A 429 17.61 -10.31 -31.76
CA LYS A 429 17.85 -10.29 -33.22
C LYS A 429 19.23 -10.84 -33.56
N LYS A 430 20.25 -10.50 -32.77
CA LYS A 430 21.62 -11.01 -32.97
C LYS A 430 21.78 -12.50 -32.65
N SER A 431 20.98 -13.06 -31.74
CA SER A 431 21.01 -14.49 -31.40
C SER A 431 20.21 -15.39 -32.36
N LYS A 432 19.59 -14.81 -33.40
CA LYS A 432 18.82 -15.50 -34.44
C LYS A 432 19.49 -15.43 -35.82
N LEU A 433 20.62 -14.73 -35.90
CA LEU A 433 21.63 -14.82 -36.95
C LEU A 433 22.71 -15.76 -36.43
#